data_AF-A0A8T5J9I8-F1
#
_entry.id   AF-A0A8T5J9I8-F1
#
_cell.length_a   1.000
_cell.length_b   1.000
_cell.length_c   1.000
_cell.angle_alpha   90.00
_cell.angle_beta   90.00
_cell.angle_gamma   90.00
#
_symmetry.space_group_name_H-M   'P 1'
#
loop_
_entity.id
_entity.type
_entity.pdbx_description
1 polymer ?
#
loop_
_entity_poly.entity_id
_entity_poly.type
_entity_poly.pdbx_seq_one_letter_code
_entity_poly.pdbx_strand_id
1 'polypeptide(L)'
;SGSDVAQGKRTLMVIHALKQPPSESKDDLLAVLGKGDDVTSDQVIRAHKALHDLGSIEYAQNKAEAYHRKAHDCLDRIPQGPAMRALRELTDYQLKRIY
;
A
#
# COMPACT_ATOMS: atom_id res chain seq x y z
N SER A 1 10.98 9.17 13.04
CA SER A 1 9.60 9.34 12.55
C SER A 1 8.91 8.00 12.65
N GLY A 2 7.95 7.84 13.57
CA GLY A 2 7.26 6.56 13.76
C GLY A 2 6.60 6.10 12.46
N SER A 3 6.82 4.84 12.08
CA SER A 3 6.17 4.23 10.92
C SER A 3 4.65 4.32 11.04
N ASP A 4 3.93 4.48 9.93
CA ASP A 4 2.46 4.43 9.89
C ASP A 4 1.89 3.19 10.60
N VAL A 5 2.64 2.08 10.57
CA VAL A 5 2.33 0.85 11.30
C VAL A 5 2.42 1.05 12.81
N ALA A 6 3.49 1.66 13.31
CA ALA A 6 3.67 1.95 14.74
C ALA A 6 2.55 2.85 15.27
N GLN A 7 2.11 3.80 14.46
CA GLN A 7 0.97 4.68 14.76
C GLN A 7 -0.41 3.96 14.65
N GLY A 8 -0.44 2.67 14.31
CA GLY A 8 -1.66 1.87 14.26
C GLY A 8 -2.53 2.14 13.04
N LYS A 9 -2.02 2.80 11.99
CA LYS A 9 -2.81 3.09 10.80
C LYS A 9 -3.18 1.79 10.09
N ARG A 10 -4.48 1.55 9.94
CA ARG A 10 -5.03 0.40 9.21
C ARG A 10 -5.01 0.66 7.71
N THR A 11 -3.81 0.74 7.14
CA THR A 11 -3.62 0.87 5.69
C THR A 11 -4.05 -0.40 4.97
N LEU A 12 -4.22 -0.34 3.65
CA LEU A 12 -4.57 -1.50 2.82
C LEU A 12 -3.63 -2.69 3.03
N MET A 13 -2.33 -2.41 3.18
CA MET A 13 -1.29 -3.41 3.43
C MET A 13 -1.47 -4.08 4.79
N VAL A 14 -1.73 -3.31 5.85
CA VAL A 14 -2.00 -3.86 7.20
C VAL A 14 -3.28 -4.69 7.20
N ILE A 15 -4.36 -4.22 6.58
CA ILE A 15 -5.62 -4.97 6.48
C ILE A 15 -5.41 -6.30 5.75
N HIS A 16 -4.62 -6.31 4.68
CA HIS A 16 -4.26 -7.54 3.98
C HIS A 16 -3.41 -8.47 4.84
N ALA A 17 -2.36 -7.97 5.48
CA ALA A 17 -1.48 -8.74 6.37
C ALA A 17 -2.25 -9.41 7.52
N LEU A 18 -3.21 -8.70 8.13
CA LEU A 18 -4.03 -9.23 9.21
C LEU A 18 -4.94 -10.39 8.79
N LYS A 19 -5.28 -10.49 7.49
CA LYS A 19 -6.06 -11.61 6.92
C LYS A 19 -5.22 -12.85 6.60
N GLN A 20 -3.90 -12.74 6.62
CA GLN A 20 -3.02 -13.89 6.37
C GLN A 20 -3.08 -14.90 7.51
N PRO A 21 -2.74 -16.18 7.26
CA PRO A 21 -2.60 -17.18 8.31
C PRO A 21 -1.61 -16.75 9.42
N PRO A 22 -1.70 -17.31 10.64
CA PRO A 22 -0.68 -17.11 11.67
C PRO A 22 0.72 -17.48 11.16
N SER A 23 1.71 -16.64 11.45
CA SER A 23 3.11 -16.85 11.08
C SER A 23 4.00 -15.90 11.89
N GLU A 24 5.31 -16.19 11.96
CA GLU A 24 6.29 -15.32 12.62
C GLU A 24 6.27 -13.89 12.06
N SER A 25 6.16 -13.74 10.73
CA SER A 25 6.01 -12.42 10.10
C SER A 25 4.76 -11.69 10.58
N LYS A 26 3.63 -12.39 10.78
CA LYS A 26 2.41 -11.77 11.30
C LYS A 26 2.60 -11.33 12.76
N ASP A 27 3.30 -12.12 13.56
CA ASP A 27 3.61 -11.78 14.94
C ASP A 27 4.55 -10.57 15.04
N ASP A 28 5.57 -10.49 14.19
CA ASP A 28 6.47 -9.34 14.04
C ASP A 28 5.69 -8.05 13.70
N LEU A 29 4.72 -8.13 12.79
CA LEU A 29 3.86 -6.99 12.46
C LEU A 29 2.99 -6.56 13.65
N LEU A 30 2.39 -7.52 14.36
CA LEU A 30 1.52 -7.27 15.51
C LEU A 30 2.30 -6.71 16.71
N ALA A 31 3.58 -7.05 16.85
CA ALA A 31 4.46 -6.49 17.87
C ALA A 31 4.69 -4.98 17.72
N VAL A 32 4.44 -4.42 16.53
CA VAL A 32 4.61 -2.99 16.22
C VAL A 32 3.28 -2.24 16.09
N LEU A 33 2.25 -2.91 15.57
CA LEU A 33 1.01 -2.25 15.18
C LEU A 33 0.34 -1.52 16.36
N GLY A 34 0.28 -0.18 16.28
CA GLY A 34 -0.37 0.66 17.29
C GLY A 34 0.40 0.83 18.60
N LYS A 35 1.71 0.55 18.61
CA LYS A 35 2.59 0.70 19.78
C LYS A 35 3.23 2.10 19.90
N GLY A 36 2.95 3.00 18.96
CA GLY A 36 3.33 4.42 19.06
C GLY A 36 4.84 4.62 19.10
N ASP A 37 5.33 5.27 20.14
CA ASP A 37 6.75 5.58 20.34
C ASP A 37 7.50 4.48 21.14
N ASP A 38 6.79 3.46 21.64
CA ASP A 38 7.37 2.35 22.40
C ASP A 38 8.09 1.31 21.51
N VAL A 39 8.29 1.63 20.22
CA VAL A 39 8.80 0.71 19.20
C VAL A 39 10.24 1.02 18.86
N THR A 40 11.09 0.00 18.87
CA THR A 40 12.49 0.14 18.46
C THR A 40 12.63 0.19 16.94
N SER A 41 13.74 0.76 16.46
CA SER A 41 14.06 0.76 15.02
C SER A 41 14.10 -0.65 14.43
N ASP A 42 14.64 -1.63 15.17
CA ASP A 42 14.72 -3.03 14.73
C ASP A 42 13.33 -3.67 14.58
N GLN A 43 12.42 -3.37 15.50
CA GLN A 43 11.03 -3.80 15.41
C GLN A 43 10.35 -3.20 14.18
N VAL A 44 10.58 -1.91 13.89
CA VAL A 44 10.04 -1.26 12.67
C VAL A 44 10.58 -1.93 11.40
N ILE A 45 11.88 -2.27 11.36
CA ILE A 45 12.49 -2.99 10.24
C ILE A 45 11.85 -4.38 10.06
N ARG A 46 11.66 -5.13 11.15
CA ARG A 46 10.98 -6.43 11.10
C ARG A 46 9.53 -6.32 10.64
N ALA A 47 8.77 -5.34 11.13
CA ALA A 47 7.40 -5.11 10.67
C ALA A 47 7.34 -4.73 9.18
N HIS A 48 8.33 -4.00 8.67
CA HIS A 48 8.42 -3.71 7.24
C HIS A 48 8.70 -4.98 6.42
N LYS A 49 9.66 -5.81 6.86
CA LYS A 49 9.95 -7.11 6.24
C LYS A 49 8.73 -8.03 6.30
N ALA A 50 8.00 -8.04 7.41
CA ALA A 50 6.77 -8.80 7.55
C ALA A 50 5.71 -8.42 6.52
N LEU A 51 5.51 -7.13 6.22
CA LEU A 51 4.59 -6.70 5.16
C LEU A 51 5.02 -7.24 3.78
N HIS A 52 6.32 -7.34 3.52
CA HIS A 52 6.84 -7.96 2.31
C HIS A 52 6.59 -9.48 2.30
N ASP A 53 7.00 -10.18 3.35
CA ASP A 53 6.89 -11.65 3.47
C ASP A 53 5.42 -12.13 3.43
N LEU A 54 4.49 -11.34 3.96
CA LEU A 54 3.05 -11.60 3.92
C LEU A 54 2.40 -11.22 2.57
N GLY A 55 3.19 -10.87 1.56
CA GLY A 55 2.72 -10.46 0.23
C GLY A 55 1.90 -9.16 0.23
N SER A 56 1.97 -8.37 1.30
CA SER A 56 1.09 -7.21 1.47
C SER A 56 1.55 -5.98 0.68
N ILE A 57 2.86 -5.86 0.42
CA ILE A 57 3.41 -4.85 -0.49
C ILE A 57 2.89 -5.10 -1.91
N GLU A 58 3.10 -6.32 -2.42
CA GLU A 58 2.67 -6.72 -3.75
C GLU A 58 1.15 -6.60 -3.91
N TYR A 59 0.37 -7.03 -2.91
CA TYR A 59 -1.08 -6.88 -2.92
C TYR A 59 -1.52 -5.42 -3.10
N ALA A 60 -0.86 -4.48 -2.41
CA ALA A 60 -1.18 -3.06 -2.54
C ALA A 60 -0.77 -2.49 -3.91
N GLN A 61 0.39 -2.89 -4.45
CA GLN A 61 0.82 -2.52 -5.80
C GLN A 61 -0.16 -3.03 -6.86
N ASN A 62 -0.53 -4.31 -6.81
CA ASN A 62 -1.51 -4.91 -7.72
C ASN A 62 -2.88 -4.21 -7.63
N LYS A 63 -3.30 -3.77 -6.44
CA LYS A 63 -4.52 -2.96 -6.29
C LYS A 63 -4.38 -1.57 -6.91
N ALA A 64 -3.23 -0.91 -6.75
CA ALA A 64 -2.97 0.38 -7.37
C ALA A 64 -3.03 0.28 -8.90
N GLU A 65 -2.36 -0.71 -9.48
CA GLU A 65 -2.40 -1.00 -10.93
C GLU A 65 -3.83 -1.30 -11.42
N ALA A 66 -4.59 -2.09 -10.67
CA ALA A 66 -5.97 -2.41 -11.03
C ALA A 66 -6.88 -1.17 -11.02
N TYR A 67 -6.72 -0.27 -10.04
CA TYR A 67 -7.48 0.98 -10.01
C TYR A 67 -7.03 1.97 -11.08
N HIS A 68 -5.74 2.03 -11.37
CA HIS A 68 -5.20 2.80 -12.48
C HIS A 68 -5.83 2.33 -13.80
N ARG A 69 -5.84 1.03 -14.10
CA ARG A 69 -6.50 0.47 -15.29
C ARG A 69 -7.99 0.84 -15.36
N LYS A 70 -8.73 0.66 -14.26
CA LYS A 70 -10.14 1.05 -14.18
C LYS A 70 -10.36 2.54 -14.44
N ALA A 71 -9.45 3.40 -14.00
CA ALA A 71 -9.52 4.83 -14.29
C ALA A 71 -9.41 5.07 -15.80
N HIS A 72 -8.45 4.44 -16.49
CA HIS A 72 -8.35 4.53 -17.95
C HIS A 72 -9.59 4.00 -18.67
N ASP A 73 -10.12 2.85 -18.26
CA ASP A 73 -11.34 2.28 -18.83
C ASP A 73 -12.54 3.25 -18.71
N CYS A 74 -12.61 4.01 -17.61
CA CYS A 74 -13.62 5.05 -17.42
C CYS A 74 -13.37 6.26 -18.33
N LEU A 75 -12.13 6.71 -18.48
CA LEU A 75 -11.76 7.86 -19.31
C LEU A 75 -11.97 7.59 -20.81
N ASP A 76 -11.84 6.34 -21.24
CA ASP A 76 -12.07 5.93 -22.65
C ASP A 76 -13.54 6.09 -23.07
N ARG A 77 -14.47 6.14 -22.11
CA ARG A 77 -15.91 6.30 -22.36
C ARG A 77 -16.36 7.75 -22.55
N ILE A 78 -15.45 8.71 -22.38
CA ILE A 78 -15.72 10.15 -22.46
C ILE A 78 -15.12 10.70 -23.77
N PRO A 79 -15.74 11.69 -24.44
CA PRO A 79 -15.15 12.33 -25.61
C PRO A 79 -13.72 12.84 -25.33
N GLN A 80 -12.78 12.45 -26.17
CA GLN A 80 -11.37 12.78 -25.97
C GLN A 80 -11.10 14.25 -26.32
N GLY A 81 -10.27 14.90 -25.49
CA GLY A 81 -9.88 16.30 -25.65
C GLY A 81 -8.73 16.68 -24.73
N PRO A 82 -8.26 17.94 -24.77
CA PRO A 82 -7.09 18.38 -23.98
C PRO A 82 -7.23 18.12 -22.48
N ALA A 83 -8.42 18.34 -21.90
CA ALA A 83 -8.68 18.07 -20.49
C ALA A 83 -8.58 16.57 -20.15
N MET A 84 -9.10 15.69 -21.02
CA MET A 84 -9.04 14.25 -20.84
C MET A 84 -7.61 13.70 -20.95
N ARG A 85 -6.79 14.30 -21.83
CA ARG A 85 -5.36 13.99 -21.92
C ARG A 85 -4.62 14.35 -20.62
N ALA A 86 -4.85 15.56 -20.10
CA ALA A 86 -4.24 15.98 -18.84
C ALA A 86 -4.62 15.07 -17.67
N LEU A 87 -5.89 14.65 -17.59
CA LEU A 87 -6.34 13.72 -16.55
C LEU A 87 -5.72 12.33 -16.69
N ARG A 88 -5.49 11.88 -17.93
CA ARG A 88 -4.79 10.62 -18.22
C ARG A 88 -3.33 10.68 -17.77
N GLU A 89 -2.62 11.74 -18.15
CA GLU A 89 -1.23 11.97 -17.76
C GLU A 89 -1.05 12.07 -16.24
N LEU A 90 -2.01 12.70 -15.54
CA LEU A 90 -2.04 12.73 -14.08
C LEU A 90 -2.16 11.32 -13.48
N THR A 91 -3.03 10.50 -14.06
CA THR A 91 -3.30 9.13 -13.60
C THR A 91 -2.09 8.21 -13.85
N ASP A 92 -1.39 8.39 -14.97
CA ASP A 92 -0.11 7.72 -15.29
C ASP A 92 1.00 8.13 -14.31
N TYR A 93 1.08 9.42 -13.99
CA TYR A 93 2.11 9.95 -13.10
C TYR A 93 2.02 9.35 -11.69
N GLN A 94 0.80 9.10 -11.18
CA GLN A 94 0.61 8.49 -9.87
C GLN A 94 1.23 7.09 -9.77
N LEU A 95 1.15 6.28 -10.84
CA LEU A 95 1.67 4.91 -10.85
C LEU A 95 3.20 4.88 -11.05
N LYS A 96 3.76 5.80 -11.86
CA LYS A 96 5.21 5.91 -12.08
C LYS A 96 6.02 6.13 -10.81
N ARG A 97 5.41 6.67 -9.75
CA ARG A 97 6.07 6.90 -8.45
C ARG A 97 6.20 5.64 -7.59
N ILE A 98 5.58 4.53 -7.99
CA ILE A 98 5.63 3.25 -7.29
C ILE A 98 6.88 2.44 -7.70
N TYR A 99 7.43 2.71 -8.89
CA TYR A 99 8.61 2.07 -9.45
C TYR A 99 9.86 2.95 -9.37
#